data_AF-A0A1Q7EB81-F1
#
_entry.id   AF-A0A1Q7EB81-F1
#
_cell.length_a   1.000
_cell.length_b   1.000
_cell.length_c   1.000
_cell.angle_alpha   90.00
_cell.angle_beta   90.00
_cell.angle_gamma   90.00
#
_symmetry.space_group_name_H-M   'P 1'
#
loop_
_entity.id
_entity.type
_entity.pdbx_description
1 polymer ?
#
loop_
_entity_poly.entity_id
_entity_poly.type
_entity_poly.pdbx_seq_one_letter_code
_entity_poly.pdbx_strand_id
1 'polypeptide(L)'
;MGEEGFYASDQELFFQRVHLLWRAMRILLDVGLHTRGMTREQAVDQMVNELHVERGNAEAEVRRYCAWPAYQLCYAVGRRELLRLRDDFRKAKGNSFTLRAFHDAVLPYGGLPVTLIRWGLGLGE
;
A
#
# COMPACT_ATOMS: atom_id res chain seq x y z
N MET A 1 -2.81 -2.11 -13.85
CA MET A 1 -1.58 -1.84 -14.63
C MET A 1 -0.76 -3.11 -14.77
N GLY A 2 0.03 -3.53 -13.78
CA GLY A 2 0.85 -4.75 -13.93
C GLY A 2 0.06 -6.02 -14.25
N GLU A 3 -1.06 -6.26 -13.56
CA GLU A 3 -1.95 -7.41 -13.84
C GLU A 3 -2.61 -7.34 -15.24
N GLU A 4 -2.64 -6.16 -15.86
CA GLU A 4 -3.24 -5.90 -17.18
C GLU A 4 -2.16 -5.84 -18.29
N GLY A 5 -0.92 -6.27 -18.00
CA GLY A 5 0.15 -6.36 -19.00
C GLY A 5 0.87 -5.05 -19.33
N PHE A 6 0.70 -3.99 -18.55
CA PHE A 6 1.34 -2.70 -18.81
C PHE A 6 2.82 -2.63 -18.44
N TYR A 7 3.37 -3.64 -17.77
CA TYR A 7 4.81 -3.76 -17.51
C TYR A 7 5.33 -4.88 -18.40
N ALA A 8 6.03 -4.50 -19.47
CA ALA A 8 6.44 -5.41 -20.54
C ALA A 8 7.89 -5.89 -20.37
N SER A 9 8.70 -5.15 -19.61
CA SER A 9 10.11 -5.44 -19.40
C SER A 9 10.43 -5.83 -17.96
N ASP A 10 11.50 -6.62 -17.79
CA ASP A 10 12.05 -6.97 -16.48
C ASP A 10 12.46 -5.72 -15.69
N GLN A 11 12.92 -4.67 -16.38
CA GLN A 11 13.27 -3.40 -15.76
C GLN A 11 12.05 -2.69 -15.14
N GLU A 12 10.92 -2.64 -15.85
CA GLU A 12 9.68 -2.05 -15.31
C GLU A 12 9.15 -2.86 -14.12
N LEU A 13 9.19 -4.19 -14.23
CA LEU A 13 8.82 -5.08 -13.12
C LEU A 13 9.74 -4.86 -11.92
N PHE A 14 11.05 -4.75 -12.15
CA PHE A 14 12.02 -4.47 -11.09
C PHE A 14 11.68 -3.18 -10.35
N PHE A 15 11.50 -2.06 -11.05
CA PHE A 15 11.14 -0.79 -10.40
C PHE A 15 9.78 -0.85 -9.70
N GLN A 16 8.80 -1.55 -10.27
CA GLN A 16 7.52 -1.78 -9.60
C GLN A 16 7.73 -2.53 -8.26
N ARG A 17 8.59 -3.54 -8.22
CA ARG A 17 8.89 -4.32 -7.02
C ARG A 17 9.67 -3.49 -5.99
N VAL A 18 10.66 -2.70 -6.41
CA VAL A 18 11.37 -1.74 -5.54
C VAL A 18 10.38 -0.77 -4.89
N HIS A 19 9.42 -0.26 -5.66
CA HIS A 19 8.40 0.62 -5.13
C HIS A 19 7.48 -0.08 -4.13
N LEU A 20 7.10 -1.34 -4.36
CA LEU A 20 6.31 -2.13 -3.41
C LEU A 20 7.10 -2.40 -2.12
N LEU A 21 8.39 -2.75 -2.23
CA LEU A 21 9.28 -2.97 -1.09
C LEU A 21 9.34 -1.72 -0.21
N TRP A 22 9.46 -0.53 -0.79
CA TRP A 22 9.42 0.74 -0.02
C TRP A 22 8.13 0.88 0.80
N ARG A 23 6.96 0.59 0.20
CA ARG A 23 5.68 0.70 0.93
C ARG A 23 5.54 -0.37 2.00
N ALA A 24 6.13 -1.56 1.81
CA ALA A 24 6.20 -2.57 2.85
C ALA A 24 7.09 -2.12 4.02
N MET A 25 8.28 -1.57 3.70
CA MET A 25 9.20 -1.01 4.70
C MET A 25 8.55 0.09 5.54
N ARG A 26 7.70 0.94 4.94
CA ARG A 26 6.94 1.95 5.70
C ARG A 26 6.07 1.37 6.81
N ILE A 27 5.56 0.15 6.68
CA ILE A 27 4.82 -0.50 7.78
C ILE A 27 5.76 -0.82 8.94
N LEU A 28 6.91 -1.45 8.65
CA LEU A 28 7.89 -1.85 9.65
C LEU A 28 8.45 -0.63 10.39
N LEU A 29 8.81 0.41 9.65
CA LEU A 29 9.38 1.64 10.21
C LEU A 29 8.36 2.40 11.05
N ASP A 30 7.12 2.57 10.58
CA ASP A 30 6.10 3.32 11.31
C ASP A 30 5.73 2.61 12.63
N VAL A 31 5.46 1.29 12.59
CA VAL A 31 5.20 0.49 13.79
C VAL A 31 6.42 0.47 14.72
N GLY A 32 7.61 0.33 14.15
CA GLY A 32 8.88 0.34 14.87
C GLY A 32 9.09 1.63 15.67
N LEU A 33 9.06 2.76 14.96
CA LEU A 33 9.31 4.11 15.50
C LEU A 33 8.28 4.47 16.58
N HIS A 34 7.02 4.13 16.37
CA HIS A 34 5.93 4.66 17.20
C HIS A 34 5.45 3.70 18.30
N THR A 35 5.80 2.41 18.24
CA THR A 35 5.30 1.41 19.21
C THR A 35 6.35 0.44 19.76
N ARG A 36 7.52 0.33 19.13
CA ARG A 36 8.55 -0.69 19.49
C ARG A 36 9.88 -0.11 19.94
N GLY A 37 9.97 1.20 20.13
CA GLY A 37 11.18 1.87 20.60
C GLY A 37 12.33 1.89 19.58
N MET A 38 12.03 1.75 18.29
CA MET A 38 13.03 1.94 17.23
C MET A 38 13.51 3.39 17.23
N THR A 39 14.82 3.61 17.20
CA THR A 39 15.38 4.96 17.10
C THR A 39 15.32 5.50 15.67
N ARG A 40 15.48 6.82 15.50
CA ARG A 40 15.52 7.42 14.17
C ARG A 40 16.70 6.89 13.35
N GLU A 41 17.85 6.74 13.98
CA GLU A 41 19.08 6.24 13.37
C GLU A 41 18.90 4.80 12.88
N GLN A 42 18.29 3.93 13.70
CA GLN A 42 17.96 2.56 13.30
C GLN A 42 17.02 2.54 12.08
N ALA A 43 16.01 3.41 12.05
CA ALA A 43 15.09 3.52 10.92
C ALA A 43 15.81 4.00 9.64
N VAL A 44 16.72 4.97 9.76
CA VAL A 44 17.53 5.46 8.63
C VAL A 44 18.44 4.36 8.10
N ASP A 45 19.16 3.67 8.99
CA ASP A 45 20.05 2.57 8.63
C ASP A 45 19.28 1.44 7.93
N GLN A 46 18.08 1.12 8.42
CA GLN A 46 17.24 0.12 7.79
C GLN A 46 16.78 0.55 6.38
N MET A 47 16.46 1.83 6.17
CA MET A 47 16.15 2.33 4.82
C MET A 47 17.37 2.26 3.89
N VAL A 48 18.56 2.64 4.36
CA VAL A 48 19.79 2.59 3.54
C VAL A 48 20.14 1.15 3.17
N ASN A 49 20.08 0.23 4.14
CA ASN A 49 20.50 -1.16 3.94
C ASN A 49 19.49 -1.97 3.11
N GLU A 50 18.18 -1.78 3.32
CA GLU A 50 17.16 -2.59 2.65
C GLU A 50 16.69 -1.97 1.33
N LEU A 51 16.55 -0.63 1.27
CA LEU A 51 16.05 0.07 0.09
C LEU A 51 17.15 0.65 -0.79
N HIS A 52 18.42 0.60 -0.33
CA HIS A 52 19.58 1.13 -1.07
C HIS A 52 19.40 2.60 -1.47
N VAL A 53 18.73 3.38 -0.62
CA VAL A 53 18.53 4.81 -0.81
C VAL A 53 19.68 5.60 -0.20
N GLU A 54 19.95 6.78 -0.75
CA GLU A 54 20.92 7.71 -0.19
C GLU A 54 20.51 8.12 1.24
N ARG A 55 21.52 8.26 2.13
CA ARG A 55 21.29 8.47 3.57
C ARG A 55 20.53 9.76 3.86
N GLY A 56 20.89 10.88 3.23
CA GLY A 56 20.18 12.15 3.37
C GLY A 56 18.70 12.04 2.98
N ASN A 57 18.38 11.29 1.92
CA ASN A 57 16.99 10.99 1.55
C ASN A 57 16.29 10.10 2.59
N ALA A 58 16.96 9.07 3.12
CA ALA A 58 16.42 8.24 4.20
C ALA A 58 16.12 9.07 5.46
N GLU A 59 17.03 9.96 5.87
CA GLU A 59 16.83 10.86 6.99
C GLU A 59 15.64 11.80 6.78
N ALA A 60 15.47 12.34 5.57
CA ALA A 60 14.32 13.19 5.24
C ALA A 60 12.99 12.44 5.37
N GLU A 61 12.93 11.21 4.87
CA GLU A 61 11.75 10.36 5.00
C GLU A 61 11.49 9.96 6.45
N VAL A 62 12.50 9.53 7.21
CA VAL A 62 12.34 9.17 8.62
C VAL A 62 11.88 10.37 9.46
N ARG A 63 12.39 11.58 9.18
CA ARG A 63 11.87 12.81 9.81
C ARG A 63 10.38 12.98 9.56
N ARG A 64 9.92 12.75 8.33
CA ARG A 64 8.50 12.80 7.95
C ARG A 64 7.68 11.71 8.63
N TYR A 65 8.23 10.50 8.76
CA TYR A 65 7.56 9.36 9.41
C TYR A 65 7.35 9.62 10.90
N CYS A 66 8.33 10.26 11.55
CA CYS A 66 8.22 10.66 12.95
C CYS A 66 7.17 11.75 13.18
N ALA A 67 7.04 12.69 12.23
CA ALA A 67 6.13 13.81 12.36
C ALA A 67 4.66 13.43 12.12
N TRP A 68 4.39 12.37 11.35
CA TRP A 68 3.04 11.98 10.91
C TRP A 68 2.80 10.48 11.17
N PRO A 69 2.64 10.04 12.42
CA PRO A 69 2.43 8.63 12.74
C PRO A 69 1.26 8.00 11.98
N ALA A 70 1.37 6.73 11.62
CA ALA A 70 0.40 5.93 10.87
C ALA A 70 0.11 6.37 9.42
N TYR A 71 0.51 7.56 8.97
CA TYR A 71 0.19 8.03 7.62
C TYR A 71 0.88 7.18 6.54
N GLN A 72 2.12 6.74 6.80
CA GLN A 72 2.96 6.11 5.79
C GLN A 72 2.63 4.62 5.61
N LEU A 73 2.16 3.95 6.67
CA LEU A 73 1.68 2.57 6.57
C LEU A 73 0.33 2.48 5.82
N CYS A 74 -0.46 3.57 5.77
CA CYS A 74 -1.76 3.59 5.09
C CYS A 74 -1.67 3.21 3.60
N TYR A 75 -0.55 3.46 2.91
CA TYR A 75 -0.38 3.09 1.51
C TYR A 75 -0.49 1.58 1.29
N ALA A 76 0.22 0.81 2.11
CA ALA A 76 0.22 -0.65 2.01
C ALA A 76 -1.05 -1.25 2.60
N VAL A 77 -1.55 -0.71 3.71
CA VAL A 77 -2.83 -1.14 4.32
C VAL A 77 -3.99 -0.88 3.37
N GLY A 78 -4.14 0.32 2.83
CA GLY A 78 -5.20 0.66 1.88
C GLY A 78 -5.17 -0.20 0.63
N ARG A 79 -3.99 -0.47 0.06
CA ARG A 79 -3.83 -1.42 -1.05
C ARG A 79 -4.32 -2.82 -0.66
N ARG A 80 -3.93 -3.32 0.52
CA ARG A 80 -4.37 -4.64 1.01
C ARG A 80 -5.89 -4.71 1.13
N GLU A 81 -6.51 -3.69 1.73
CA GLU A 81 -7.97 -3.66 1.90
C GLU A 81 -8.70 -3.57 0.56
N LEU A 82 -8.21 -2.78 -0.40
CA LEU A 82 -8.79 -2.72 -1.76
C LEU A 82 -8.67 -4.04 -2.50
N LEU A 83 -7.55 -4.76 -2.38
CA LEU A 83 -7.39 -6.08 -2.98
C LEU A 83 -8.33 -7.11 -2.36
N ARG A 84 -8.49 -7.10 -1.02
CA ARG A 84 -9.48 -7.95 -0.34
C ARG A 84 -10.90 -7.63 -0.78
N LEU A 85 -11.25 -6.35 -0.87
CA LEU A 85 -12.56 -5.93 -1.37
C LEU A 85 -12.80 -6.42 -2.80
N ARG A 86 -11.78 -6.36 -3.68
CA ARG A 86 -11.86 -6.92 -5.03
C ARG A 86 -12.11 -8.41 -5.03
N ASP A 87 -11.43 -9.16 -4.17
CA ASP A 87 -11.59 -10.61 -4.09
C ASP A 87 -12.98 -11.00 -3.57
N ASP A 88 -13.53 -10.26 -2.61
CA ASP A 88 -14.88 -10.50 -2.11
C ASP A 88 -15.95 -10.10 -3.13
N PHE A 89 -15.75 -8.98 -3.83
CA PHE A 89 -16.60 -8.58 -4.96
C PHE A 89 -16.58 -9.63 -6.08
N ARG A 90 -15.40 -10.19 -6.39
CA ARG A 90 -15.26 -11.29 -7.36
C ARG A 90 -16.05 -12.52 -6.92
N LYS A 91 -15.94 -12.93 -5.66
CA LYS A 91 -16.72 -14.06 -5.11
C LYS A 91 -18.22 -13.81 -5.23
N ALA A 92 -18.68 -12.62 -4.88
CA ALA A 92 -20.10 -12.26 -4.94
C ALA A 92 -20.66 -12.21 -6.38
N LYS A 93 -19.85 -11.83 -7.37
CA LYS A 93 -20.26 -11.75 -8.79
C LYS A 93 -20.07 -13.06 -9.55
N GLY A 94 -19.25 -13.99 -9.05
CA GLY A 94 -18.97 -15.26 -9.71
C GLY A 94 -18.53 -15.08 -11.17
N ASN A 95 -19.17 -15.82 -12.09
CA ASN A 95 -18.86 -15.79 -13.52
C ASN A 95 -19.13 -14.43 -14.20
N SER A 96 -19.92 -13.56 -13.57
CA SER A 96 -20.19 -12.21 -14.09
C SER A 96 -19.13 -11.17 -13.67
N PHE A 97 -18.10 -11.58 -12.93
CA PHE A 97 -17.03 -10.67 -12.53
C PHE A 97 -16.24 -10.15 -13.72
N THR A 98 -16.03 -8.83 -13.75
CA THR A 98 -15.01 -8.19 -14.59
C THR A 98 -14.28 -7.12 -13.77
N LEU A 99 -13.01 -6.84 -14.10
CA LEU A 99 -12.26 -5.78 -13.41
C LEU A 99 -12.88 -4.40 -13.64
N ARG A 100 -13.44 -4.16 -14.83
CA ARG A 100 -14.21 -2.94 -15.16
C ARG A 100 -15.38 -2.78 -14.19
N ALA A 101 -16.23 -3.78 -14.04
CA ALA A 101 -17.39 -3.71 -13.15
C ALA A 101 -16.99 -3.45 -11.69
N PHE A 102 -15.84 -3.98 -11.25
CA PHE A 102 -15.30 -3.67 -9.92
C PHE A 102 -14.90 -2.19 -9.80
N HIS A 103 -14.14 -1.65 -10.75
CA HIS A 103 -13.74 -0.24 -10.72
C HIS A 103 -14.95 0.70 -10.81
N ASP A 104 -15.90 0.40 -11.69
CA ASP A 104 -17.14 1.19 -11.87
C ASP A 104 -18.00 1.18 -10.59
N ALA A 105 -17.95 0.10 -9.80
CA ALA A 105 -18.67 0.02 -8.52
C ALA A 105 -17.96 0.77 -7.38
N VAL A 106 -16.62 0.80 -7.37
CA VAL A 106 -15.83 1.36 -6.25
C VAL A 106 -15.56 2.85 -6.40
N LEU A 107 -15.18 3.31 -7.59
CA LEU A 107 -14.73 4.69 -7.81
C LEU A 107 -15.79 5.77 -7.51
N PRO A 108 -17.11 5.56 -7.72
CA PRO A 108 -18.13 6.56 -7.40
C PRO A 108 -18.21 6.94 -5.91
N TYR A 109 -17.71 6.09 -5.00
CA TYR A 109 -17.66 6.40 -3.57
C TYR A 109 -16.60 7.45 -3.21
N GLY A 110 -15.68 7.79 -4.12
CA GLY A 110 -14.64 8.78 -3.89
C GLY A 110 -13.64 8.36 -2.80
N GLY A 111 -13.28 9.32 -1.93
CA GLY A 111 -12.25 9.14 -0.90
C GLY A 111 -12.70 8.44 0.39
N LEU A 112 -13.80 7.68 0.37
CA LEU A 112 -14.30 7.00 1.56
C LEU A 112 -13.37 5.86 2.02
N PRO A 113 -13.30 5.58 3.33
CA PRO A 113 -12.66 4.38 3.85
C PRO A 113 -13.17 3.11 3.18
N VAL A 114 -12.26 2.17 2.87
CA VAL A 114 -12.59 0.91 2.16
C VAL A 114 -13.68 0.11 2.89
N THR A 115 -13.75 0.19 4.22
CA THR A 115 -14.80 -0.45 5.03
C THR A 115 -16.20 0.10 4.73
N LEU A 116 -16.34 1.41 4.52
CA LEU A 116 -17.63 2.02 4.16
C LEU A 116 -18.01 1.71 2.72
N ILE A 117 -17.03 1.70 1.81
CA ILE A 117 -17.25 1.25 0.42
C ILE A 117 -17.73 -0.20 0.41
N ARG A 118 -17.07 -1.08 1.17
CA ARG A 118 -17.46 -2.49 1.33
C ARG A 118 -18.90 -2.63 1.82
N TRP A 119 -19.28 -1.86 2.85
CA TRP A 119 -20.65 -1.84 3.36
C TRP A 119 -21.65 -1.37 2.29
N GLY A 120 -21.36 -0.28 1.58
CA GLY A 120 -22.22 0.24 0.51
C GLY A 120 -22.41 -0.72 -0.66
N LEU A 121 -21.43 -1.59 -0.90
CA LEU A 121 -21.52 -2.67 -1.91
C LEU A 121 -22.28 -3.91 -1.42
N GLY A 122 -22.76 -3.93 -0.16
CA GLY A 122 -23.42 -5.09 0.43
C GLY A 122 -22.46 -6.26 0.69
N LEU A 123 -21.17 -5.97 0.89
CA LEU A 123 -20.10 -6.96 1.11
C LEU A 123 -19.51 -6.89 2.53
N GLY A 124 -20.21 -6.21 3.45
CA GLY A 124 -19.87 -6.21 4.87
C GLY A 124 -20.30 -7.52 5.53
N GLU A 125 -19.64 -7.88 6.64
CA GLU A 125 -20.27 -8.73 7.65
C GLU A 125 -21.50 -8.03 8.24
#